data_AF-A0A150GYA9-F1
#
_entry.id   AF-A0A150GYA9-F1
#
_cell.length_a   1.000
_cell.length_b   1.000
_cell.length_c   1.000
_cell.angle_alpha   90.00
_cell.angle_beta   90.00
_cell.angle_gamma   90.00
#
_symmetry.space_group_name_H-M   'P 1'
#
loop_
_entity.id
_entity.type
_entity.pdbx_description
1 polymer ?
#
loop_
_entity_poly.entity_id
_entity_poly.type
_entity_poly.pdbx_seq_one_letter_code
_entity_poly.pdbx_strand_id
1 'polypeptide(L)'
;MRTTQHVGKTEGTCSVISKAFDGSNLSCCTYTVLRTSWGTISVQGYVPDLEGNRFDLPITGGSGIWKSASGVATATIVKPGYIWTYHIKLDKAGACWQKKCPERPAG
;
A
#
# COMPACT_ATOMS: atom_id res chain seq x y z
N MET A 1 16.53 7.91 -19.47
CA MET A 1 15.99 6.55 -19.15
C MET A 1 15.57 6.53 -17.69
N ARG A 2 14.33 6.18 -17.37
CA ARG A 2 13.92 5.89 -15.98
C ARG A 2 14.18 4.40 -15.73
N THR A 3 15.07 4.10 -14.80
CA THR A 3 15.38 2.73 -14.38
C THR A 3 14.32 2.25 -13.40
N THR A 4 13.74 1.07 -13.65
CA THR A 4 12.82 0.43 -12.71
C THR A 4 13.64 -0.20 -11.58
N GLN A 5 13.33 0.14 -10.33
CA GLN A 5 13.94 -0.46 -9.14
C GLN A 5 12.89 -1.19 -8.32
N HIS A 6 13.19 -2.42 -7.89
CA HIS A 6 12.38 -3.13 -6.91
C HIS A 6 12.52 -2.44 -5.55
N VAL A 7 11.45 -1.82 -5.04
CA VAL A 7 11.47 -1.08 -3.77
C VAL A 7 10.95 -1.88 -2.58
N GLY A 8 10.20 -2.96 -2.82
CA GLY A 8 9.65 -3.80 -1.75
C GLY A 8 8.59 -4.77 -2.24
N LYS A 9 7.96 -5.46 -1.29
CA LYS A 9 6.88 -6.44 -1.53
C LYS A 9 5.56 -5.98 -0.91
N THR A 10 4.46 -6.49 -1.45
CA THR A 10 3.12 -6.39 -0.87
C THR A 10 2.69 -7.73 -0.29
N GLU A 11 1.99 -7.73 0.84
CA GLU A 11 1.54 -8.96 1.51
C GLU A 11 0.31 -8.71 2.37
N GLY A 12 -0.71 -9.55 2.26
CA GLY A 12 -1.90 -9.50 3.11
C GLY A 12 -3.03 -10.33 2.55
N THR A 13 -4.26 -10.00 2.94
CA THR A 13 -5.46 -10.77 2.59
C THR A 13 -6.59 -9.86 2.11
N CYS A 14 -7.42 -10.42 1.25
CA CYS A 14 -8.64 -9.81 0.74
C CYS A 14 -9.78 -10.82 0.82
N SER A 15 -10.94 -10.38 1.27
CA SER A 15 -12.17 -11.16 1.27
C SER A 15 -13.20 -10.49 0.37
N VAL A 16 -13.76 -11.23 -0.57
CA VAL A 16 -14.87 -10.75 -1.39
C VAL A 16 -16.09 -10.56 -0.49
N ILE A 17 -16.65 -9.35 -0.49
CA ILE A 17 -17.81 -8.98 0.34
C ILE A 17 -19.07 -8.78 -0.50
N SER A 18 -18.93 -8.44 -1.78
CA SER A 18 -20.04 -8.33 -2.71
C SER A 18 -19.57 -8.53 -4.15
N LYS A 19 -20.55 -8.78 -5.02
CA LYS A 19 -20.35 -8.95 -6.45
C LYS A 19 -21.33 -8.03 -7.19
N ALA A 20 -20.83 -7.23 -8.11
CA ALA A 20 -21.65 -6.35 -8.94
C ALA A 20 -22.33 -7.15 -10.07
N PHE A 21 -23.32 -6.52 -10.71
CA PHE A 21 -24.08 -7.11 -11.82
C PHE A 21 -23.21 -7.44 -13.04
N ASP A 22 -22.14 -6.67 -13.26
CA ASP A 22 -21.14 -6.90 -14.30
C ASP A 22 -20.16 -8.05 -13.96
N GLY A 23 -20.34 -8.69 -12.81
CA GLY A 23 -19.53 -9.81 -12.35
C GLY A 23 -18.25 -9.40 -11.59
N SER A 24 -17.97 -8.10 -11.45
CA SER A 24 -16.83 -7.61 -10.70
C SER A 24 -16.98 -7.82 -9.19
N ASN A 25 -15.86 -8.09 -8.51
CA ASN A 25 -15.85 -8.27 -7.07
C ASN A 25 -15.57 -6.93 -6.37
N LEU A 26 -16.22 -6.72 -5.24
CA LEU A 26 -15.77 -5.78 -4.23
C LEU A 26 -15.21 -6.57 -3.06
N SER A 27 -13.96 -6.30 -2.69
CA SER A 27 -13.28 -6.97 -1.59
C SER A 27 -13.00 -6.02 -0.43
N CYS A 28 -13.02 -6.52 0.80
CA CYS A 28 -12.42 -5.84 1.93
C CYS A 28 -11.01 -6.42 2.13
N CYS A 29 -10.00 -5.57 2.07
CA CYS A 29 -8.60 -5.98 2.11
C CYS A 29 -7.86 -5.34 3.28
N THR A 30 -6.97 -6.13 3.90
CA THR A 30 -6.00 -5.67 4.90
C THR A 30 -4.64 -6.18 4.49
N TYR A 31 -3.72 -5.28 4.15
CA TYR A 31 -2.41 -5.69 3.62
C TYR A 31 -1.33 -4.63 3.81
N THR A 32 -0.08 -5.08 3.70
CA THR A 32 1.11 -4.25 3.60
C THR A 32 1.30 -3.83 2.15
N VAL A 33 1.16 -2.54 1.85
CA VAL A 33 1.35 -1.98 0.50
C VAL A 33 2.82 -1.79 0.15
N LEU A 34 3.69 -1.68 1.16
CA LEU A 34 5.13 -1.58 0.97
C LEU A 34 5.86 -2.24 2.15
N ARG A 35 6.56 -3.33 1.89
CA ARG A 35 7.49 -3.99 2.82
C ARG A 35 8.91 -3.85 2.29
N THR A 36 9.77 -3.21 3.08
CA THR A 36 11.20 -3.02 2.78
C THR A 36 12.05 -3.50 3.94
N SER A 37 13.38 -3.51 3.79
CA SER A 37 14.31 -3.74 4.91
C SER A 37 14.24 -2.68 6.00
N TRP A 38 13.73 -1.50 5.68
CA TRP A 38 13.67 -0.38 6.60
C TRP A 38 12.36 -0.35 7.42
N GLY A 39 11.33 -1.08 6.99
CA GLY A 39 10.00 -1.07 7.62
C GLY A 39 8.85 -1.30 6.63
N THR A 40 7.62 -1.09 7.13
CA THR A 40 6.37 -1.41 6.41
C THR A 40 5.37 -0.26 6.42
N ILE A 41 4.51 -0.22 5.40
CA ILE A 41 3.28 0.58 5.36
C ILE A 41 2.09 -0.36 5.17
N SER A 42 1.14 -0.31 6.09
CA SER A 42 -0.08 -1.13 6.06
C SER A 42 -1.30 -0.27 5.73
N VAL A 43 -2.23 -0.87 4.98
CA VAL A 43 -3.46 -0.24 4.54
C VAL A 43 -4.65 -1.17 4.78
N GLN A 44 -5.84 -0.59 4.90
CA GLN A 44 -7.09 -1.35 4.95
C GLN A 44 -8.19 -0.59 4.22
N GLY A 45 -9.01 -1.29 3.45
CA GLY A 45 -10.16 -0.68 2.80
C GLY A 45 -10.86 -1.57 1.78
N TYR A 46 -11.82 -0.96 1.09
CA TYR A 46 -12.54 -1.62 0.00
C TYR A 46 -11.76 -1.53 -1.30
N VAL A 47 -11.70 -2.65 -2.01
CA VAL A 47 -10.97 -2.79 -3.26
C VAL A 47 -11.91 -3.32 -4.35
N PRO A 48 -12.27 -2.50 -5.34
CA PRO A 48 -12.97 -2.98 -6.52
C PRO A 48 -12.01 -3.80 -7.40
N ASP A 49 -12.52 -4.74 -8.19
CA ASP A 49 -11.72 -5.57 -9.10
C ASP A 49 -12.07 -5.29 -10.58
N LEU A 50 -11.84 -4.06 -11.02
CA LEU A 50 -12.09 -3.59 -12.39
C LEU A 50 -10.91 -2.76 -12.91
N GLU A 51 -10.57 -2.95 -14.18
CA GLU A 51 -9.50 -2.21 -14.83
C GLU A 51 -9.82 -0.70 -14.89
N GLY A 52 -8.81 0.14 -14.66
CA GLY A 52 -8.95 1.59 -14.65
C GLY A 52 -9.51 2.18 -13.36
N ASN A 53 -10.07 1.36 -12.46
CA ASN A 53 -10.59 1.86 -11.19
C ASN A 53 -9.48 2.45 -10.33
N ARG A 54 -9.75 3.65 -9.82
CA ARG A 54 -8.91 4.39 -8.87
C ARG A 54 -9.64 4.52 -7.54
N PHE A 55 -8.97 4.17 -6.45
CA PHE A 55 -9.55 4.18 -5.11
C PHE A 55 -8.49 4.47 -4.05
N ASP A 56 -8.95 4.93 -2.90
CA ASP A 56 -8.10 5.35 -1.80
C ASP A 56 -8.16 4.33 -0.66
N LEU A 57 -6.98 3.99 -0.15
CA LEU A 57 -6.82 3.11 0.98
C LEU A 57 -6.17 3.87 2.14
N PRO A 58 -6.88 4.05 3.27
CA PRO A 58 -6.30 4.59 4.48
C PRO A 58 -5.06 3.80 4.92
N ILE A 59 -3.99 4.51 5.27
CA ILE A 59 -2.82 3.93 5.92
C ILE A 59 -3.18 3.71 7.39
N THR A 60 -3.26 2.44 7.78
CA THR A 60 -3.65 2.03 9.14
C THR A 60 -2.47 1.84 10.07
N GLY A 61 -1.26 1.79 9.53
CA GLY A 61 -0.06 1.77 10.35
C GLY A 61 1.22 1.64 9.55
N GLY A 62 2.34 1.71 10.26
CA GLY A 62 3.66 1.47 9.70
C GLY A 62 4.66 1.05 10.76
N SER A 63 5.77 0.48 10.32
CA SER A 63 6.87 0.01 11.17
C SER A 63 8.21 0.61 10.72
N GLY A 64 9.25 0.48 11.54
CA GLY A 64 10.59 1.01 11.22
C GLY A 64 10.56 2.52 10.96
N ILE A 65 11.10 2.98 9.81
CA ILE A 65 11.15 4.41 9.48
C ILE A 65 9.74 5.02 9.24
N TRP A 66 8.73 4.16 9.02
CA TRP A 66 7.32 4.49 8.85
C TRP A 66 6.51 4.32 10.15
N LYS A 67 7.18 4.10 11.29
CA LYS A 67 6.48 3.98 12.58
C LYS A 67 5.59 5.20 12.81
N SER A 68 4.32 4.94 13.11
CA SER A 68 3.27 5.96 13.31
C SER A 68 2.95 6.81 12.06
N ALA A 69 3.30 6.34 10.86
CA ALA A 69 2.86 6.98 9.63
C ALA A 69 1.35 6.86 9.46
N SER A 70 0.75 7.93 8.95
CA SER A 70 -0.68 7.99 8.58
C SER A 70 -0.82 8.72 7.24
N GLY A 71 -1.92 8.49 6.55
CA GLY A 71 -2.19 9.09 5.25
C GLY A 71 -3.04 8.18 4.37
N VAL A 72 -2.85 8.29 3.06
CA VAL A 72 -3.64 7.57 2.06
C VAL A 72 -2.72 6.99 1.00
N ALA A 73 -2.95 5.73 0.64
CA ALA A 73 -2.40 5.11 -0.56
C ALA A 73 -3.50 5.08 -1.63
N THR A 74 -3.32 5.87 -2.69
CA THR A 74 -4.21 5.83 -3.84
C THR A 74 -3.74 4.74 -4.79
N ALA A 75 -4.60 3.76 -5.06
CA ALA A 75 -4.35 2.68 -5.99
C ALA A 75 -5.05 2.94 -7.32
N THR A 76 -4.49 2.42 -8.41
CA THR A 76 -5.18 2.30 -9.70
C THR A 76 -4.90 0.92 -10.28
N ILE A 77 -5.96 0.25 -10.72
CA ILE A 77 -5.87 -1.08 -11.30
C ILE A 77 -5.50 -0.93 -12.77
N VAL A 78 -4.28 -1.31 -13.11
CA VAL A 78 -3.80 -1.31 -14.50
C VAL A 78 -4.18 -2.60 -15.20
N LYS A 79 -4.13 -3.72 -14.46
CA LYS A 79 -4.59 -5.03 -14.92
C LYS A 79 -5.16 -5.80 -13.72
N PRO A 80 -6.46 -6.11 -13.69
CA PRO A 80 -7.12 -6.83 -12.59
C PRO A 80 -6.37 -8.10 -12.21
N GLY A 81 -6.13 -8.32 -10.92
CA GLY A 81 -5.38 -9.47 -10.39
C GLY A 81 -3.86 -9.50 -10.65
N TYR A 82 -3.28 -8.57 -11.43
CA TYR A 82 -1.86 -8.63 -11.81
C TYR A 82 -1.06 -7.34 -11.55
N ILE A 83 -1.53 -6.19 -12.04
CA ILE A 83 -0.71 -4.95 -12.10
C ILE A 83 -1.49 -3.76 -11.55
N TRP A 84 -0.94 -3.17 -10.50
CA TRP A 84 -1.54 -2.06 -9.77
C TRP A 84 -0.49 -0.96 -9.61
N THR A 85 -0.90 0.29 -9.70
CA THR A 85 -0.03 1.43 -9.39
C THR A 85 -0.48 2.08 -8.10
N TYR A 86 0.47 2.37 -7.21
CA TYR A 86 0.20 3.04 -5.95
C TYR A 86 0.87 4.42 -5.90
N HIS A 87 0.14 5.41 -5.41
CA HIS A 87 0.69 6.69 -4.98
C HIS A 87 0.45 6.84 -3.48
N ILE A 88 1.52 6.79 -2.70
CA ILE A 88 1.45 6.80 -1.24
C ILE A 88 1.73 8.23 -0.75
N LYS A 89 0.71 8.86 -0.17
CA LYS A 89 0.83 10.18 0.47
C LYS A 89 0.77 10.00 1.98
N LEU A 90 1.84 10.41 2.66
CA LEU A 90 1.90 10.43 4.12
C LEU A 90 1.52 11.83 4.61
N ASP A 91 0.46 11.93 5.41
CA ASP A 91 0.08 13.18 6.09
C ASP A 91 0.97 13.39 7.32
N LYS A 92 1.35 12.30 7.98
CA LYS A 92 2.39 12.26 9.00
C LYS A 92 3.49 11.32 8.54
N ALA A 93 4.66 11.88 8.25
CA ALA A 93 5.84 11.08 8.00
C ALA A 93 6.23 10.29 9.26
N GLY A 94 6.70 9.05 9.10
CA GLY A 94 7.04 8.18 10.22
C GLY A 94 8.16 8.72 11.10
N ALA A 95 8.35 8.11 12.27
CA ALA A 95 9.23 8.60 13.34
C ALA A 95 10.66 9.02 12.91
N CYS A 96 11.23 8.34 11.90
CA CYS A 96 12.58 8.60 11.39
C CYS A 96 12.69 9.80 10.46
N TRP A 97 11.60 10.21 9.81
CA TRP A 97 11.59 11.44 8.99
C TRP A 97 11.57 12.70 9.86
N GLN A 98 11.11 12.57 11.12
CA GLN A 98 11.00 13.68 12.07
C GLN A 98 12.25 13.83 12.97
N LYS A 99 13.04 12.77 13.15
CA LYS A 99 14.30 12.77 13.90
C LYS A 99 15.28 11.85 13.18
N LYS A 100 16.42 12.40 12.72
CA LYS A 100 17.52 11.71 11.98
C LYS A 100 17.44 10.18 12.05
N CYS A 101 17.16 9.53 10.92
CA CYS A 101 17.11 8.07 10.80
C CYS A 101 18.36 7.44 11.43
N PRO A 102 18.25 6.39 12.26
CA PRO A 102 19.40 5.56 12.57
C PRO A 102 19.91 4.91 11.28
N GLU A 103 21.23 4.85 11.14
CA GLU A 103 21.87 4.17 10.01
C GLU A 103 21.39 2.72 9.93
N ARG A 104 21.27 2.22 8.70
CA ARG A 104 20.91 0.84 8.38
C ARG A 104 21.66 -0.12 9.34
N PRO A 105 20.99 -1.01 10.09
CA PRO A 105 21.73 -2.04 10.81
C PRO A 105 22.49 -2.88 9.79
N ALA A 106 23.81 -2.95 9.96
CA ALA A 106 24.66 -3.83 9.19
C ALA A 106 24.22 -5.27 9.48
N GLY A 107 23.64 -5.91 8.47
CA GLY A 107 23.17 -7.29 8.46
C GLY A 107 23.08 -7.75 7.03
#